data_AF-A0A957RYB9-F1
#
_entry.id   AF-A0A957RYB9-F1
#
_cell.length_a   1.000
_cell.length_b   1.000
_cell.length_c   1.000
_cell.angle_alpha   90.00
_cell.angle_beta   90.00
_cell.angle_gamma   90.00
#
_symmetry.space_group_name_H-M   'P 1'
#
loop_
_entity.id
_entity.type
_entity.pdbx_description
1 polymer ?
#
loop_
_entity_poly.entity_id
_entity_poly.type
_entity_poly.pdbx_seq_one_letter_code
_entity_poly.pdbx_strand_id
1 'polypeptide(L)' 'MIGEHGGHRVVGHSGIYRGYNAFMSMLPDDDMALIIMANQSDVVNLTSLPAFFMRDPILDILLGTTAAP' A
#
# COMPACT_ATOMS: atom_id res chain seq x y z
N MET A 1 -0.77 -11.37 -0.73
CA MET A 1 0.44 -11.33 0.11
C MET A 1 0.03 -11.37 1.56
N ILE A 2 0.77 -12.12 2.37
CA ILE A 2 0.70 -12.09 3.83
C ILE A 2 2.08 -11.61 4.27
N GLY A 3 2.15 -10.66 5.18
CA GLY A 3 3.40 -10.07 5.65
C GLY A 3 3.22 -9.33 6.97
N GLU A 4 4.18 -8.47 7.27
CA GLU A 4 4.25 -7.66 8.48
C GLU A 4 4.66 -6.23 8.11
N HIS A 5 4.10 -5.24 8.81
CA HIS A 5 4.50 -3.84 8.71
C HIS A 5 4.53 -3.22 10.10
N GLY A 6 5.69 -2.72 10.54
CA GLY A 6 5.81 -2.08 11.86
C GLY A 6 5.46 -2.97 13.05
N GLY A 7 5.56 -4.30 12.94
CA GLY A 7 5.13 -5.26 13.97
C GLY A 7 3.68 -5.74 13.83
N HIS A 8 2.90 -5.19 12.88
CA HIS A 8 1.50 -5.53 12.65
C HIS A 8 1.36 -6.52 11.50
N ARG A 9 0.49 -7.52 11.62
CA ARG A 9 0.22 -8.45 10.52
C ARG A 9 -0.52 -7.71 9.41
N VAL A 10 -0.11 -7.95 8.17
CA VAL A 10 -0.72 -7.34 6.99
C VAL A 10 -1.08 -8.39 5.96
N VAL A 11 -2.32 -8.36 5.48
CA VAL A 11 -2.77 -9.15 4.34
C VAL A 11 -3.14 -8.21 3.21
N GLY A 12 -2.46 -8.31 2.07
CA GLY A 12 -2.64 -7.34 0.99
C GLY A 12 -2.65 -7.93 -0.41
N HIS A 13 -3.19 -7.14 -1.33
CA HIS A 13 -3.19 -7.40 -2.76
C HIS A 13 -2.97 -6.09 -3.51
N SER A 14 -2.31 -6.17 -4.66
CA SER A 14 -2.09 -5.02 -5.53
C SER A 14 -2.46 -5.38 -6.96
N GLY A 15 -2.93 -4.38 -7.70
CA GLY A 15 -3.30 -4.51 -9.10
C GLY A 15 -2.81 -3.30 -9.87
N ILE A 16 -2.27 -3.55 -11.06
CA ILE A 16 -1.87 -2.49 -11.99
C ILE A 16 -2.49 -2.81 -13.34
N TYR A 17 -3.17 -1.84 -13.93
CA TYR A 17 -3.75 -1.92 -15.25
C TYR A 17 -3.50 -0.61 -16.00
N ARG A 18 -3.67 -0.58 -17.33
CA ARG A 18 -3.33 0.60 -18.15
C ARG A 18 -3.99 1.89 -17.63
N GLY A 19 -3.18 2.77 -17.04
CA GLY A 19 -3.61 4.04 -16.47
C GLY A 19 -4.15 3.94 -15.04
N TYR A 20 -4.08 2.79 -14.38
CA TYR A 20 -4.62 2.57 -13.04
C TYR A 20 -3.68 1.72 -12.18
N ASN A 21 -3.59 2.04 -10.90
CA ASN A 21 -3.10 1.09 -9.91
C ASN A 21 -3.92 1.17 -8.63
N ALA A 22 -4.00 0.03 -7.96
CA ALA A 22 -4.66 -0.11 -6.69
C ALA A 22 -3.80 -0.94 -5.76
N PHE A 23 -3.91 -0.62 -4.48
CA PHE A 23 -3.30 -1.36 -3.40
C PHE A 23 -4.34 -1.54 -2.29
N MET A 24 -4.44 -2.75 -1.74
CA MET A 24 -5.30 -3.10 -0.61
C MET A 24 -4.47 -3.77 0.48
N SER A 25 -4.63 -3.33 1.72
CA SER A 25 -4.10 -3.97 2.93
C SER A 25 -5.20 -4.13 3.98
N MET A 26 -5.27 -5.29 4.60
CA MET A 26 -6.01 -5.54 5.83
C MET A 26 -5.00 -5.69 6.97
N LEU A 27 -5.28 -5.01 8.08
CA LEU A 27 -4.53 -5.05 9.32
C LEU A 27 -5.46 -5.68 10.38
N PRO A 28 -5.52 -7.02 10.47
CA PRO A 28 -6.47 -7.71 11.35
C PRO A 28 -6.20 -7.46 12.84
N ASP A 29 -4.97 -7.07 13.21
CA ASP A 29 -4.64 -6.72 14.60
C ASP A 29 -5.23 -5.37 15.02
N ASP A 30 -5.58 -4.52 14.05
CA ASP A 30 -6.01 -3.14 14.24
C ASP A 30 -7.47 -2.90 13.80
N ASP A 31 -8.21 -3.96 13.46
CA ASP A 31 -9.56 -3.89 12.87
C ASP A 31 -9.68 -2.89 11.71
N MET A 32 -8.62 -2.81 10.89
CA MET A 32 -8.46 -1.77 9.86
C MET A 32 -8.23 -2.36 8.46
N ALA A 33 -8.70 -1.63 7.44
CA ALA A 33 -8.34 -1.86 6.05
C ALA A 33 -7.96 -0.55 5.35
N LEU A 34 -6.91 -0.61 4.54
CA LEU A 34 -6.43 0.48 3.69
C LEU A 34 -6.64 0.11 2.23
N ILE A 35 -7.32 0.97 1.49
CA ILE A 35 -7.50 0.85 0.04
C ILE A 35 -7.00 2.14 -0.59
N ILE A 36 -6.03 2.04 -1.49
CA ILE A 36 -5.50 3.15 -2.27
C ILE A 36 -5.76 2.87 -3.74
N MET A 37 -6.35 3.83 -4.46
CA MET A 37 -6.60 3.75 -5.88
C MET A 37 -6.08 5.01 -6.56
N ALA A 38 -5.37 4.84 -7.68
CA ALA A 38 -4.91 5.92 -8.52
C ALA A 38 -5.34 5.67 -9.97
N ASN A 39 -5.85 6.70 -10.62
CA ASN A 39 -6.15 6.75 -12.06
C ASN A 39 -4.94 7.20 -12.89
N GLN A 40 -3.74 6.86 -12.41
CA GLN A 40 -2.49 7.11 -13.10
C GLN A 40 -1.56 5.92 -12.87
N SER A 41 -1.03 5.34 -13.94
CA SER A 41 0.04 4.34 -13.88
C SER A 41 0.90 4.39 -15.13
N ASP A 42 2.22 4.31 -14.99
CA ASP A 42 3.11 3.93 -16.09
C ASP A 42 3.50 2.46 -15.92
N VAL A 43 2.76 1.57 -16.59
CA VAL A 43 3.04 0.12 -16.57
C VAL A 43 4.27 -0.27 -17.38
N VAL A 44 4.73 0.59 -18.29
CA VAL A 44 5.85 0.27 -19.18
C VAL A 44 7.16 0.53 -18.46
N ASN A 45 7.29 1.69 -17.82
CA ASN A 45 8.53 2.09 -17.16
C ASN A 45 8.46 1.93 -15.63
N LEU A 46 7.30 1.64 -15.05
CA LEU A 46 7.07 1.54 -13.60
C LEU A 46 7.50 2.79 -12.81
N THR A 47 7.62 3.93 -13.50
CA THR A 47 8.06 5.22 -12.94
C THR A 47 6.95 5.95 -12.20
N SER A 48 5.69 5.64 -12.50
CA SER A 48 4.53 6.28 -11.90
C SER A 48 3.54 5.22 -11.43
N LEU A 49 3.60 4.87 -10.14
CA LEU A 49 2.68 3.95 -9.48
C LEU A 49 2.23 4.52 -8.13
N PRO A 50 1.40 5.58 -8.10
CA PRO A 50 1.12 6.31 -6.87
C PRO A 50 0.57 5.43 -5.74
N ALA A 51 -0.38 4.53 -6.00
CA ALA A 51 -0.93 3.66 -4.96
C ALA A 51 0.10 2.67 -4.42
N PHE A 52 1.07 2.25 -5.24
CA PHE A 52 2.15 1.38 -4.82
C PHE A 52 3.13 2.12 -3.90
N PHE A 53 3.57 3.32 -4.30
CA PHE A 53 4.53 4.10 -3.52
C PHE A 53 3.93 4.74 -2.26
N MET A 54 2.63 5.01 -2.25
CA MET A 54 1.95 5.57 -1.07
C MET A 54 1.60 4.53 -0.01
N ARG A 55 1.66 3.23 -0.30
CA ARG A 55 1.30 2.18 0.65
C ARG A 55 2.03 2.33 1.98
N ASP A 56 3.37 2.22 1.94
CA ASP A 56 4.17 2.15 3.16
C ASP A 56 4.11 3.46 3.96
N PRO A 57 4.26 4.65 3.33
CA PRO A 57 4.11 5.92 4.06
C PRO A 57 2.73 6.10 4.71
N ILE A 58 1.66 5.65 4.07
CA ILE A 58 0.32 5.74 4.66
C ILE A 58 0.19 4.74 5.81
N LEU A 59 0.68 3.51 5.67
CA LEU A 59 0.69 2.54 6.76
C LEU A 59 1.48 3.05 7.96
N ASP A 60 2.64 3.67 7.72
CA ASP A 60 3.47 4.31 8.76
C ASP A 60 2.69 5.39 9.52
N ILE A 61 1.96 6.24 8.81
CA ILE A 61 1.12 7.28 9.42
C ILE A 61 -0.02 6.65 10.24
N LEU A 62 -0.69 5.63 9.70
CA LEU A 62 -1.84 4.99 10.35
C LEU A 62 -1.44 4.21 11.61
N LEU A 63 -0.28 3.55 11.58
CA LEU A 63 0.24 2.74 12.69
C LEU A 63 1.09 3.55 13.68
N GLY A 64 1.36 4.82 13.37
CA GLY A 64 2.25 5.66 14.18
C GLY A 64 3.70 5.16 14.20
N THR A 65 4.09 4.33 13.23
CA THR A 65 5.46 3.83 13.09
C THR A 65 6.25 4.84 12.26
N THR A 66 7.12 5.60 12.90
CA THR A 66 8.05 6.47 12.15
C THR A 66 8.90 5.59 11.24
N ALA A 67 8.86 5.82 9.92
CA ALA A 67 9.83 5.24 9.01
C ALA A 67 11.23 5.49 9.59
N ALA A 68 11.96 4.42 9.91
CA ALA A 68 13.35 4.56 10.33
C ALA A 68 14.12 5.30 9.22
N PRO A 69 15.02 6.24 9.58
CA PRO A 69 15.76 7.04 8.62
C PRO A 69 16.65 6.19 7.70
#